data_AF-A0A929XEV7-F1
#
_entry.id   AF-A0A929XEV7-F1
#
_cell.length_a   1.000
_cell.length_b   1.000
_cell.length_c   1.000
_cell.angle_alpha   90.00
_cell.angle_beta   90.00
_cell.angle_gamma   90.00
#
_symmetry.space_group_name_H-M   'P 1'
#
loop_
_entity.id
_entity.type
_entity.pdbx_description
1 polymer ?
#
loop_
_entity_poly.entity_id
_entity_poly.type
_entity_poly.pdbx_seq_one_letter_code
_entity_poly.pdbx_strand_id
1 'polypeptide(L)'
;MAIEKAEFFNLTHYEYGEAYFGSCEGMRYRLAREPLENVFFTPPEKRSPAVLLATVWKEPYAYARTPEEEKTSATFEISEEGFDQAIRWIQEQFEQKNWK
;
A
#
# COMPACT_ATOMS: atom_id res chain seq x y z
N MET A 1 -2.74 18.78 -0.75
CA MET A 1 -1.78 18.06 0.10
C MET A 1 -0.93 17.15 -0.78
N ALA A 2 0.24 16.73 -0.33
CA ALA A 2 1.04 15.71 -1.01
C ALA A 2 1.18 14.51 -0.06
N ILE A 3 0.92 13.31 -0.57
CA ILE A 3 1.15 12.05 0.13
C ILE A 3 2.65 11.79 0.10
N GLU A 4 3.30 11.86 1.26
CA GLU A 4 4.76 11.77 1.36
C GLU A 4 5.21 10.40 1.87
N LYS A 5 6.39 9.95 1.42
CA LYS A 5 7.01 8.70 1.90
C LYS A 5 7.13 8.63 3.42
N ALA A 6 7.33 9.79 4.08
CA ALA A 6 7.45 9.90 5.52
C ALA A 6 6.16 9.52 6.29
N GLU A 7 4.99 9.53 5.64
CA GLU A 7 3.74 9.11 6.25
C GLU A 7 3.62 7.59 6.35
N PHE A 8 4.32 6.85 5.48
CA PHE A 8 4.26 5.40 5.44
C PHE A 8 5.26 4.78 6.42
N PHE A 9 4.99 3.53 6.79
CA PHE A 9 5.99 2.75 7.50
C PHE A 9 7.24 2.53 6.65
N ASN A 10 8.38 2.32 7.30
CA ASN A 10 9.60 1.92 6.59
C ASN A 10 9.42 0.54 5.93
N LEU A 11 10.24 0.26 4.91
CA LEU A 11 10.15 -1.00 4.16
C LEU A 11 10.24 -2.23 5.08
N THR A 12 11.14 -2.18 6.06
CA THR A 12 11.36 -3.24 7.06
C THR A 12 10.10 -3.54 7.89
N HIS A 13 9.24 -2.55 8.16
CA HIS A 13 8.04 -2.75 8.93
C HIS A 13 7.01 -3.61 8.18
N TYR A 14 6.95 -3.51 6.85
CA TYR A 14 6.08 -4.39 6.07
C TYR A 14 6.51 -5.86 6.19
N GLU A 15 7.77 -6.17 6.52
CA GLU A 15 8.20 -7.55 6.78
C GLU A 15 7.47 -8.17 7.98
N TYR A 16 6.90 -7.38 8.90
CA TYR A 16 6.08 -7.87 10.02
C TYR A 16 4.70 -8.38 9.58
N GLY A 17 4.31 -8.18 8.31
CA GLY A 17 3.00 -8.57 7.80
C GLY A 17 1.90 -7.54 8.10
N GLU A 18 2.29 -6.30 8.40
CA GLU A 18 1.36 -5.23 8.71
C GLU A 18 1.00 -4.43 7.45
N ALA A 19 -0.25 -3.96 7.41
CA ALA A 19 -0.75 -3.09 6.35
C ALA A 19 -0.85 -1.66 6.88
N TYR A 20 -0.26 -0.72 6.15
CA TYR A 20 -0.49 0.70 6.37
C TYR A 20 -1.83 1.11 5.76
N PHE A 21 -2.60 1.92 6.49
CA PHE A 21 -3.84 2.51 6.01
C PHE A 21 -3.79 4.02 6.22
N GLY A 22 -4.04 4.78 5.15
CA GLY A 22 -4.12 6.24 5.19
C GLY A 22 -5.37 6.77 4.50
N SER A 23 -5.63 8.06 4.72
CA SER A 23 -6.74 8.78 4.10
C SER A 23 -6.30 10.20 3.74
N CYS A 24 -6.61 10.63 2.52
CA CYS A 24 -6.30 11.96 2.03
C CYS A 24 -7.51 12.51 1.25
N GLU A 25 -8.08 13.63 1.70
CA GLU A 25 -9.16 14.39 1.03
C GLU A 25 -10.19 13.55 0.22
N GLY A 26 -10.85 12.56 0.85
CA GLY A 26 -11.89 11.73 0.20
C GLY A 26 -11.38 10.43 -0.45
N MET A 27 -10.07 10.24 -0.54
CA MET A 27 -9.41 9.00 -0.96
C MET A 27 -8.89 8.24 0.26
N ARG A 28 -9.13 6.93 0.29
CA ARG A 28 -8.43 6.01 1.20
C ARG A 28 -7.39 5.22 0.44
N TYR A 29 -6.28 4.97 1.10
CA TYR A 29 -5.19 4.20 0.54
C TYR A 29 -4.67 3.19 1.56
N ARG A 30 -4.15 2.09 1.02
CA ARG A 30 -3.56 0.99 1.76
C ARG A 30 -2.25 0.63 1.07
N LEU A 31 -1.21 0.39 1.86
CA LEU A 31 0.02 -0.21 1.38
C LEU A 31 0.34 -1.39 2.27
N ALA A 32 0.56 -2.56 1.70
CA ALA A 32 0.84 -3.75 2.46
C ALA A 32 1.72 -4.70 1.66
N ARG A 33 2.40 -5.62 2.33
CA ARG A 33 2.94 -6.79 1.63
C ARG A 33 1.82 -7.80 1.34
N GLU A 34 1.95 -8.50 0.22
CA GLU A 34 1.11 -9.61 -0.18
C GLU A 34 2.00 -10.81 -0.50
N PRO A 35 1.86 -11.94 0.22
CA PRO A 35 0.93 -12.19 1.32
C PRO A 35 1.28 -11.43 2.61
N LEU A 36 0.26 -11.09 3.41
CA LEU A 36 0.37 -10.51 4.76
C LEU A 36 0.93 -11.54 5.76
N GLU A 37 2.22 -11.82 5.65
CA GLU A 37 2.93 -12.77 6.50
C GLU A 37 4.06 -12.07 7.27
N ASN A 38 4.30 -12.49 8.51
CA ASN A 38 5.48 -12.01 9.23
C ASN A 38 6.71 -12.81 8.79
N VAL A 39 7.61 -12.15 8.05
CA VAL A 39 8.93 -12.70 7.66
C VAL A 39 10.09 -11.92 8.26
N PHE A 40 9.82 -10.98 9.17
CA PHE A 40 10.86 -10.18 9.80
C PHE A 40 11.91 -11.07 10.49
N PHE A 41 11.46 -12.13 11.15
CA PHE A 41 12.32 -13.14 11.78
C PHE A 41 12.67 -14.32 10.85
N THR A 42 12.14 -14.35 9.63
CA THR A 42 12.36 -15.43 8.67
C THR A 42 13.54 -15.08 7.75
N PRO A 43 14.54 -15.97 7.63
CA PRO A 43 15.68 -15.72 6.74
C PRO A 43 15.22 -15.64 5.28
N PRO A 44 15.86 -14.79 4.44
CA PRO A 44 15.46 -14.50 3.06
C PRO A 44 15.27 -15.73 2.18
N GLU A 45 16.06 -16.78 2.43
CA GLU A 45 16.02 -18.05 1.70
C GLU A 45 14.74 -18.87 1.94
N LYS A 46 14.04 -18.62 3.05
CA LYS A 46 12.76 -19.26 3.40
C LYS A 46 11.56 -18.34 3.24
N ARG A 47 11.77 -17.12 2.72
CA ARG A 47 10.69 -16.18 2.48
C ARG A 47 9.95 -16.61 1.22
N SER A 48 8.63 -16.72 1.32
CA SER A 48 7.78 -16.83 0.14
C SER A 48 7.93 -15.57 -0.72
N PRO A 49 7.83 -15.68 -2.06
CA PRO A 49 7.79 -14.51 -2.93
C PRO A 49 6.65 -13.60 -2.49
N ALA A 50 6.96 -12.32 -2.28
CA ALA A 50 6.00 -11.34 -1.80
C ALA A 50 6.18 -10.03 -2.56
N VAL A 51 5.10 -9.26 -2.65
CA VAL A 51 5.03 -7.98 -3.36
C VAL A 51 4.41 -6.90 -2.47
N LEU A 52 4.71 -5.64 -2.71
CA LEU A 52 3.99 -4.52 -2.12
C LEU A 52 2.70 -4.27 -2.90
N LEU A 53 1.55 -4.47 -2.25
CA LEU A 53 0.24 -4.18 -2.79
C LEU A 53 -0.22 -2.80 -2.30
N ALA A 54 -0.15 -1.81 -3.19
CA ALA A 54 -0.82 -0.53 -3.01
C ALA A 54 -2.29 -0.66 -3.43
N THR A 55 -3.21 -0.07 -2.68
CA THR A 55 -4.63 -0.03 -3.05
C THR A 55 -5.23 1.30 -2.67
N VAL A 56 -6.00 1.90 -3.57
CA VAL A 56 -6.75 3.14 -3.34
C VAL A 56 -8.24 2.93 -3.62
N TRP A 57 -9.10 3.62 -2.88
CA TRP A 57 -10.55 3.61 -3.07
C TRP A 57 -11.20 4.88 -2.52
N LYS A 58 -12.44 5.15 -2.94
CA LYS A 58 -13.20 6.32 -2.48
C LYS A 58 -13.78 6.06 -1.08
N GLU A 59 -13.85 7.11 -0.26
CA GLU A 59 -14.67 7.11 0.96
C GLU A 59 -16.16 6.85 0.64
N PRO A 60 -16.97 6.31 1.58
CA PRO A 60 -16.74 6.20 3.03
C PRO A 60 -16.36 4.80 3.54
N TYR A 61 -16.36 3.79 2.67
CA TYR A 61 -16.23 2.40 3.10
C TYR A 61 -14.78 2.02 3.47
N ALA A 62 -14.62 1.12 4.43
CA ALA A 62 -13.32 0.56 4.78
C ALA A 62 -12.91 -0.50 3.74
N TYR A 63 -11.62 -0.80 3.62
CA TYR A 63 -11.11 -1.78 2.65
C TYR A 63 -11.89 -3.11 2.65
N ALA A 64 -12.25 -3.64 3.83
CA ALA A 64 -13.01 -4.88 3.94
C ALA A 64 -14.48 -4.79 3.46
N ARG A 65 -15.06 -3.59 3.39
CA ARG A 65 -16.45 -3.35 2.95
C ARG A 65 -16.55 -2.79 1.53
N THR A 66 -15.48 -2.20 1.00
CA THR A 66 -15.44 -1.73 -0.38
C THR A 66 -15.29 -2.95 -1.30
N PRO A 67 -16.12 -3.10 -2.35
CA PRO A 67 -15.95 -4.15 -3.35
C PRO A 67 -14.64 -3.96 -4.14
N GLU A 68 -14.08 -5.04 -4.65
CA GLU A 68 -12.80 -5.00 -5.38
C GLU A 68 -12.88 -4.17 -6.66
N GLU A 69 -14.06 -4.10 -7.29
CA GLU A 69 -14.30 -3.28 -8.49
C GLU A 69 -14.13 -1.77 -8.23
N GLU A 70 -14.38 -1.32 -7.01
CA GLU A 70 -14.19 0.09 -6.60
C GLU A 70 -12.77 0.37 -6.07
N LYS A 71 -11.97 -0.68 -5.91
CA LYS A 71 -10.58 -0.58 -5.49
C LYS A 71 -9.68 -0.57 -6.71
N THR A 72 -8.80 0.41 -6.79
CA THR A 72 -7.69 0.36 -7.73
C THR A 72 -6.50 -0.17 -6.96
N SER A 73 -5.89 -1.27 -7.40
CA SER A 73 -4.71 -1.84 -6.76
C SER A 73 -3.56 -1.99 -7.75
N ALA A 74 -2.33 -1.90 -7.23
CA ALA A 74 -1.11 -2.08 -7.99
C ALA A 74 -0.08 -2.82 -7.12
N THR A 75 0.65 -3.74 -7.74
CA THR A 75 1.69 -4.54 -7.09
C THR A 75 3.07 -4.07 -7.50
N PHE A 76 3.96 -3.95 -6.52
CA PHE A 76 5.34 -3.51 -6.68
C PHE A 76 6.28 -4.51 -6.01
N GLU A 77 7.57 -4.45 -6.35
CA GLU A 77 8.57 -5.28 -5.70
C GLU A 77 8.82 -4.83 -4.25
N ILE A 78 9.13 -5.76 -3.33
CA ILE A 78 9.60 -5.42 -1.97
C ILE A 78 11.07 -5.00 -2.04
N SER A 79 11.31 -3.82 -2.61
CA SER A 79 12.60 -3.14 -2.68
C SER A 79 12.40 -1.66 -2.38
N GLU A 80 13.48 -0.93 -2.05
CA GLU A 80 13.35 0.52 -1.83
C GLU A 80 12.78 1.22 -3.06
N GLU A 81 13.21 0.83 -4.26
CA GLU A 81 12.69 1.37 -5.50
C GLU A 81 11.20 1.04 -5.71
N GLY A 82 10.80 -0.21 -5.46
CA GLY A 82 9.39 -0.60 -5.52
C GLY A 82 8.51 0.12 -4.49
N PHE A 83 9.06 0.44 -3.32
CA PHE A 83 8.39 1.21 -2.29
C PHE A 83 8.17 2.67 -2.70
N ASP A 84 9.20 3.34 -3.23
CA ASP A 84 9.08 4.68 -3.79
C ASP A 84 8.09 4.72 -4.97
N GLN A 85 8.10 3.70 -5.83
CA GLN A 85 7.12 3.55 -6.92
C GLN A 85 5.69 3.39 -6.39
N ALA A 86 5.48 2.58 -5.34
CA ALA A 86 4.16 2.38 -4.74
C ALA A 86 3.58 3.67 -4.17
N ILE A 87 4.39 4.45 -3.46
CA ILE A 87 3.99 5.74 -2.89
C ILE A 87 3.67 6.74 -4.00
N ARG A 88 4.56 6.84 -5.00
CA ARG A 88 4.34 7.69 -6.16
C ARG A 88 3.05 7.33 -6.88
N TRP A 89 2.77 6.04 -7.05
CA TRP A 89 1.54 5.59 -7.67
C TRP A 89 0.29 5.99 -6.86
N ILE A 90 0.31 5.86 -5.53
CA ILE A 90 -0.78 6.34 -4.65
C ILE A 90 -1.00 7.84 -4.83
N GLN A 91 0.08 8.63 -4.84
CA GLN A 91 0.03 10.06 -5.08
C GLN A 91 -0.55 10.38 -6.47
N GLU A 92 -0.11 9.68 -7.52
CA GLU A 92 -0.64 9.85 -8.87
C GLU A 92 -2.13 9.50 -8.93
N GLN A 93 -2.59 8.48 -8.20
CA GLN A 93 -4.02 8.17 -8.11
C GLN A 93 -4.78 9.32 -7.42
N PHE A 94 -4.21 9.93 -6.38
CA PHE A 94 -4.79 11.09 -5.72
C PHE A 94 -4.93 12.29 -6.68
N GLU A 95 -3.92 12.55 -7.49
CA GLU A 95 -3.91 13.67 -8.45
C GLU A 95 -4.79 13.43 -9.68
N GLN A 96 -4.83 12.20 -10.19
CA GLN A 96 -5.58 11.86 -11.41
C GLN A 96 -7.09 11.76 -11.19
N LYS A 97 -7.52 11.26 -10.02
CA LYS A 97 -8.94 11.09 -9.71
C LYS A 97 -9.39 12.25 -8.82
N ASN A 98 -10.43 12.95 -9.25
CA ASN A 98 -11.04 13.99 -8.41
C ASN A 98 -11.86 13.29 -7.31
N TRP A 99 -11.23 12.98 -6.18
CA TRP A 99 -11.83 12.21 -5.06
C TRP A 99 -12.86 12.98 -4.23
N LYS A 100 -13.15 14.23 -4.62
CA LYS A 100 -14.23 15.07 -4.08
C LYS A 100 -15.64 14.50 -4.31
#